data_AF-A0A383EKK3-F1
#
_entry.id   AF-A0A383EKK3-F1
#
_cell.length_a   1.000
_cell.length_b   1.000
_cell.length_c   1.000
_cell.angle_alpha   90.00
_cell.angle_beta   90.00
_cell.angle_gamma   90.00
#
_symmetry.space_group_name_H-M   'P 1'
#
loop_
_entity.id
_entity.type
_entity.pdbx_description
1 polymer ?
#
loop_
_entity_poly.entity_id
_entity_poly.type
_entity_poly.pdbx_seq_one_letter_code
_entity_poly.pdbx_strand_id
1 'polypeptide(L)'
;MDPTLGAFLAFLPILVAAVFLVGLRWPASKAMPLAYLSCVGLAALVWKVPGIQIAAGSVKGLLITLQLLYIIFGAILLLNTMRESGALRTIRDAFTRITPDRRIQVIIIAWLFGSFIEGSAGFGTPAAVCVPLLVA
;
A
#
# COMPACT_ATOMS: atom_id res chain seq x y z
N MET A 1 -21.74 25.73 7.20
CA MET A 1 -21.71 25.21 5.82
C MET A 1 -22.77 24.15 5.71
N ASP A 2 -23.45 24.06 4.56
CA ASP A 2 -24.38 22.97 4.32
C ASP A 2 -23.63 21.61 4.42
N PRO A 3 -24.19 20.60 5.10
CA PRO A 3 -23.52 19.32 5.30
C PRO A 3 -23.12 18.64 3.98
N THR A 4 -23.94 18.79 2.96
CA THR A 4 -23.71 18.27 1.61
C THR A 4 -22.49 18.93 0.95
N LEU A 5 -22.40 20.26 1.01
CA LEU A 5 -21.26 21.01 0.50
C LEU A 5 -19.96 20.63 1.24
N GLY A 6 -20.02 20.48 2.56
CA GLY A 6 -18.89 20.02 3.36
C GLY A 6 -18.40 18.63 2.96
N ALA A 7 -19.32 17.70 2.70
CA ALA A 7 -18.99 16.35 2.24
C ALA A 7 -18.32 16.35 0.87
N PHE A 8 -18.82 17.14 -0.09
CA PHE A 8 -18.20 17.27 -1.41
C PHE A 8 -16.78 17.84 -1.34
N LEU A 9 -16.57 18.86 -0.51
CA LEU A 9 -15.23 19.44 -0.33
C LEU A 9 -14.28 18.44 0.36
N ALA A 10 -14.76 17.68 1.35
CA ALA A 10 -13.95 16.65 2.01
C ALA A 10 -13.56 15.50 1.06
N PHE A 11 -14.38 15.24 0.04
CA PHE A 11 -14.09 14.24 -0.99
C PHE A 11 -13.08 14.72 -2.05
N LEU A 12 -12.86 16.04 -2.16
CA LEU A 12 -12.08 16.63 -3.24
C LEU A 12 -10.62 16.14 -3.31
N PRO A 13 -9.87 15.96 -2.21
CA PRO A 13 -8.51 15.41 -2.27
C PRO A 13 -8.45 13.98 -2.83
N ILE A 14 -9.47 13.16 -2.55
CA ILE A 14 -9.60 11.80 -3.08
C ILE A 14 -9.88 11.87 -4.57
N LEU A 15 -10.77 12.77 -4.99
CA LEU A 15 -11.06 12.98 -6.41
C LEU A 15 -9.84 13.49 -7.18
N VAL A 16 -9.06 14.41 -6.60
CA VAL A 16 -7.77 14.87 -7.15
C VAL A 16 -6.85 13.68 -7.36
N ALA A 17 -6.63 12.84 -6.34
CA ALA A 17 -5.79 11.66 -6.47
C ALA A 17 -6.30 10.70 -7.57
N ALA A 18 -7.61 10.43 -7.62
CA ALA A 18 -8.20 9.55 -8.62
C ALA A 18 -8.05 10.09 -10.05
N VAL A 19 -8.30 11.38 -10.26
CA VAL A 19 -8.16 12.02 -11.59
C VAL A 19 -6.70 11.96 -12.06
N PHE A 20 -5.73 12.30 -11.21
CA PHE A 20 -4.33 12.29 -11.62
C PHE A 20 -3.77 10.87 -11.79
N LEU A 21 -4.10 9.93 -10.88
CA LEU A 21 -3.56 8.56 -10.91
C LEU A 21 -4.27 7.67 -11.93
N VAL A 22 -5.60 7.71 -12.00
CA VAL A 22 -6.40 6.79 -12.82
C VAL A 22 -6.75 7.43 -14.16
N GLY A 23 -7.20 8.70 -14.13
CA GLY A 23 -7.59 9.43 -15.33
C GLY A 23 -6.38 9.78 -16.20
N LEU A 24 -5.43 10.52 -15.63
CA LEU A 24 -4.24 11.03 -16.34
C LEU A 24 -3.05 10.07 -16.29
N ARG A 25 -3.12 9.01 -15.47
CA ARG A 25 -2.05 8.00 -15.31
C ARG A 25 -0.70 8.60 -14.94
N TRP A 26 -0.71 9.67 -14.15
CA TRP A 26 0.51 10.30 -13.66
C TRP A 26 1.19 9.41 -12.62
N PRO A 27 2.53 9.46 -12.52
CA PRO A 27 3.23 8.76 -11.47
C PRO A 27 2.80 9.30 -10.10
N ALA A 28 2.67 8.41 -9.12
CA ALA A 28 2.25 8.76 -7.76
C ALA A 28 3.14 9.83 -7.11
N SER A 29 4.43 9.86 -7.46
CA SER A 29 5.37 10.89 -7.02
C SER A 29 4.96 12.32 -7.40
N LYS A 30 4.20 12.51 -8.49
CA LYS A 30 3.66 13.82 -8.92
C LYS A 30 2.22 14.03 -8.48
N ALA A 31 1.39 12.99 -8.53
CA ALA A 31 -0.03 13.08 -8.20
C ALA A 31 -0.30 13.27 -6.70
N MET A 32 0.40 12.54 -5.84
CA MET A 32 0.14 12.55 -4.39
C MET A 32 0.46 13.90 -3.72
N PRO A 33 1.54 14.63 -4.08
CA PRO A 33 1.74 15.99 -3.59
C PRO A 33 0.58 16.94 -3.91
N LEU A 34 -0.03 16.83 -5.10
CA LEU A 34 -1.18 17.65 -5.48
C LEU A 34 -2.40 17.34 -4.62
N ALA A 35 -2.66 16.05 -4.37
CA ALA A 35 -3.73 15.63 -3.46
C ALA A 35 -3.48 16.14 -2.02
N TYR A 36 -2.24 16.06 -1.53
CA TYR A 36 -1.88 16.61 -0.22
C TYR A 36 -2.06 18.13 -0.14
N LEU A 37 -1.60 18.88 -1.15
CA LEU A 37 -1.80 20.33 -1.22
C LEU A 37 -3.28 20.71 -1.23
N SER A 38 -4.12 19.94 -1.93
CA SER A 38 -5.57 20.17 -1.91
C SER A 38 -6.16 19.94 -0.51
N CYS A 39 -5.71 18.92 0.21
CA CYS A 39 -6.14 18.64 1.58
C CYS A 39 -5.71 19.77 2.55
N VAL A 40 -4.45 20.19 2.48
CA VAL A 40 -3.92 21.31 3.29
C VAL A 40 -4.64 22.61 2.98
N GLY A 41 -4.86 22.91 1.70
CA GLY A 41 -5.56 24.11 1.26
C GLY A 41 -7.00 24.16 1.78
N LEU A 42 -7.72 23.04 1.71
CA LEU A 42 -9.07 22.97 2.26
C LEU A 42 -9.08 23.06 3.80
N ALA A 43 -8.17 22.37 4.49
CA ALA A 43 -8.07 22.46 5.94
C ALA A 43 -7.83 23.90 6.42
N ALA A 44 -6.96 24.65 5.73
CA ALA A 44 -6.63 26.03 6.07
C ALA A 44 -7.75 27.02 5.69
N LEU A 45 -8.31 26.90 4.47
CA LEU A 45 -9.22 27.92 3.92
C LEU A 45 -10.69 27.68 4.25
N VAL A 46 -11.12 26.41 4.25
CA VAL A 46 -12.53 26.03 4.44
C VAL A 46 -12.82 25.81 5.93
N TRP A 47 -12.04 24.92 6.55
CA TRP A 47 -12.22 24.55 7.95
C TRP A 47 -11.45 25.42 8.94
N LYS A 48 -10.60 26.33 8.45
CA LYS A 48 -9.82 27.27 9.28
C LYS A 48 -9.05 26.57 10.40
N VAL A 49 -8.54 25.37 10.10
CA VAL A 49 -7.77 24.57 11.03
C VAL A 49 -6.49 25.33 11.40
N PRO A 50 -6.12 25.42 12.70
CA PRO A 50 -4.89 26.08 13.10
C PRO A 50 -3.67 25.47 12.41
N GLY A 51 -2.76 26.31 11.91
CA GLY A 51 -1.59 25.86 11.14
C GLY A 51 -0.72 24.84 11.89
N ILE A 52 -0.67 24.92 13.22
CA ILE A 52 0.02 23.95 14.07
C ILE A 52 -0.58 22.54 13.97
N GLN A 53 -1.91 22.41 13.85
CA GLN A 53 -2.58 21.12 13.69
C GLN A 53 -2.35 20.55 12.29
N ILE A 54 -2.33 21.41 11.26
CA ILE A 54 -2.00 21.00 9.89
C ILE A 54 -0.56 20.49 9.82
N ALA A 55 0.39 21.22 10.40
CA ALA A 55 1.78 20.80 10.51
C ALA A 55 1.93 19.48 11.29
N ALA A 56 1.26 19.35 12.44
CA ALA A 56 1.25 18.12 13.23
C ALA A 56 0.69 16.92 12.44
N GLY A 57 -0.42 17.10 11.72
CA GLY A 57 -0.99 16.07 10.85
C GLY A 57 -0.04 15.66 9.71
N SER A 58 0.70 16.63 9.17
CA SER A 58 1.70 16.40 8.12
C SER A 58 2.90 15.61 8.64
N VAL A 59 3.43 15.97 9.82
CA VAL A 59 4.49 15.22 10.51
C VAL A 59 4.00 13.82 10.86
N LYS A 60 2.78 13.66 11.36
CA LYS A 60 2.17 12.36 11.62
C LYS A 60 2.13 11.50 10.35
N GLY A 61 1.76 12.08 9.20
CA GLY A 61 1.80 11.38 7.90
C GLY A 61 3.20 10.90 7.53
N LEU A 62 4.24 11.71 7.77
CA LEU A 62 5.63 11.32 7.56
C LEU A 62 6.07 10.19 8.49
N LEU A 63 5.68 10.24 9.77
CA LEU A 63 5.97 9.16 10.73
C LEU A 63 5.32 7.84 10.32
N ILE A 64 4.05 7.88 9.88
CA ILE A 64 3.35 6.71 9.33
C ILE A 64 4.10 6.16 8.11
N THR A 65 4.60 7.05 7.25
CA THR A 65 5.38 6.66 6.06
C THR A 65 6.69 5.97 6.46
N LEU A 66 7.41 6.48 7.46
CA LEU A 66 8.63 5.85 7.97
C LEU A 66 8.34 4.47 8.57
N GLN A 67 7.24 4.31 9.29
CA GLN A 67 6.82 3.02 9.81
C GLN A 67 6.54 2.01 8.68
N LEU A 68 5.86 2.44 7.61
CA LEU A 68 5.63 1.62 6.41
C LEU A 68 6.96 1.23 5.74
N LEU A 69 7.89 2.18 5.57
CA LEU A 69 9.20 1.90 4.99
C LEU A 69 10.00 0.88 5.82
N TYR A 70 9.92 0.97 7.16
CA TYR A 70 10.56 0.01 8.05
C TYR A 70 10.00 -1.41 7.89
N ILE A 71 8.67 -1.55 7.75
CA ILE A 71 8.02 -2.85 7.49
C ILE A 71 8.44 -3.40 6.13
N ILE A 72 8.42 -2.58 5.08
CA ILE A 72 8.84 -2.98 3.72
C ILE A 72 10.31 -3.40 3.71
N PHE A 73 11.18 -2.67 4.41
CA PHE A 73 12.58 -3.04 4.56
C PHE A 73 12.74 -4.43 5.17
N GLY A 74 12.05 -4.71 6.28
CA GLY A 74 12.06 -6.03 6.92
C GLY A 74 11.58 -7.15 5.98
N ALA A 75 10.50 -6.89 5.22
CA ALA A 75 9.96 -7.85 4.26
C ALA A 75 10.94 -8.14 3.10
N ILE A 76 11.58 -7.10 2.54
CA ILE A 76 12.57 -7.25 1.46
C ILE A 76 13.83 -7.96 1.98
N LEU A 77 14.29 -7.63 3.18
CA LEU A 77 15.41 -8.30 3.82
C LEU A 77 15.14 -9.80 4.00
N LEU A 78 13.96 -10.15 4.52
CA LEU A 78 13.54 -11.54 4.67
C LEU A 78 13.44 -12.25 3.32
N LEU A 79 12.82 -11.63 2.33
CA LEU A 79 12.71 -12.19 0.97
C LEU A 79 14.08 -12.47 0.36
N ASN A 80 15.02 -11.52 0.45
CA ASN A 80 16.38 -11.71 -0.05
C ASN A 80 17.12 -12.81 0.73
N THR A 81 16.96 -12.85 2.05
CA THR A 81 17.55 -13.92 2.89
C THR A 81 17.01 -15.30 2.50
N MET A 82 15.70 -15.43 2.28
CA MET A 82 15.08 -16.68 1.81
C MET A 82 15.51 -17.08 0.40
N ARG A 83 15.78 -16.09 -0.46
CA ARG A 83 16.29 -16.32 -1.81
C ARG A 83 17.73 -16.86 -1.79
N GLU A 84 18.62 -16.20 -1.04
CA GLU A 84 20.03 -16.58 -0.94
C GLU A 84 20.24 -17.89 -0.16
N SER A 85 19.43 -18.15 0.87
CA SER A 85 19.47 -19.42 1.62
C SER A 85 18.86 -20.61 0.87
N GLY A 86 18.20 -20.39 -0.28
CA GLY A 86 17.51 -21.43 -1.02
C GLY A 86 16.15 -21.86 -0.44
N ALA A 87 15.73 -21.29 0.69
CA ALA A 87 14.44 -21.58 1.32
C ALA A 87 13.25 -21.34 0.38
N LEU A 88 13.35 -20.34 -0.50
CA LEU A 88 12.32 -20.06 -1.51
C LEU A 88 12.12 -21.23 -2.48
N ARG A 89 13.20 -21.95 -2.84
CA ARG A 89 13.12 -23.14 -3.71
C ARG A 89 12.44 -24.30 -2.97
N THR A 90 12.79 -24.51 -1.70
CA THR A 90 12.16 -25.54 -0.86
C THR A 90 10.65 -25.33 -0.75
N ILE A 91 10.21 -24.09 -0.55
CA ILE A 91 8.78 -23.73 -0.51
C ILE A 91 8.11 -24.05 -1.86
N ARG A 92 8.75 -23.71 -2.98
CA ARG A 92 8.22 -23.99 -4.33
C ARG A 92 8.08 -25.49 -4.60
N ASP A 93 9.09 -26.26 -4.22
CA ASP A 93 9.07 -27.72 -4.40
C ASP A 93 7.95 -28.36 -3.56
N ALA A 94 7.68 -27.84 -2.36
CA ALA A 94 6.54 -28.26 -1.55
C ALA A 94 5.20 -28.01 -2.26
N PHE A 95 4.98 -26.82 -2.83
CA PHE A 95 3.76 -26.53 -3.59
C PHE A 95 3.62 -27.37 -4.87
N THR A 96 4.74 -27.65 -5.55
CA THR A 96 4.75 -28.50 -6.75
C THR A 96 4.44 -29.95 -6.44
N ARG A 97 4.81 -30.44 -5.25
CA ARG A 97 4.40 -31.77 -4.75
C ARG A 97 2.91 -31.87 -4.44
N ILE A 98 2.26 -30.77 -4.04
CA ILE A 98 0.80 -30.75 -3.82
C ILE A 98 0.07 -30.86 -5.16
N THR A 99 0.45 -30.03 -6.13
CA THR A 99 -0.10 -30.10 -7.49
C THR A 99 0.86 -29.49 -8.51
N PRO A 100 1.01 -30.14 -9.69
CA PRO A 100 1.76 -29.57 -10.80
C PRO A 100 0.95 -28.54 -11.61
N ASP A 101 -0.37 -28.43 -11.40
CA ASP A 101 -1.20 -27.48 -12.13
C ASP A 101 -0.97 -26.04 -11.62
N ARG A 102 -0.38 -25.21 -12.49
CA ARG A 102 -0.11 -23.79 -12.21
C ARG A 102 -1.37 -22.99 -11.87
N ARG A 103 -2.53 -23.34 -12.41
CA ARG A 103 -3.80 -22.65 -12.12
C ARG A 103 -4.20 -22.85 -10.66
N ILE A 104 -4.08 -24.08 -10.17
CA ILE A 104 -4.38 -24.45 -8.79
C ILE A 104 -3.32 -23.87 -7.84
N GLN A 105 -2.04 -23.90 -8.23
CA GLN A 105 -0.96 -23.26 -7.45
C GLN A 105 -1.18 -21.77 -7.25
N VAL A 106 -1.63 -21.04 -8.27
CA VAL A 106 -1.95 -19.62 -8.15
C VAL A 106 -3.03 -19.40 -7.10
N ILE A 107 -4.06 -20.24 -7.04
CA ILE A 107 -5.10 -20.14 -6.01
C ILE A 107 -4.50 -20.43 -4.63
N ILE A 108 -3.70 -21.48 -4.47
CA ILE A 108 -3.08 -21.81 -3.18
C ILE A 108 -2.15 -20.69 -2.69
N ILE A 109 -1.32 -20.12 -3.57
CA ILE A 109 -0.34 -19.10 -3.21
C ILE A 109 -1.00 -17.73 -3.03
N ALA A 110 -1.79 -17.28 -4.01
CA ALA A 110 -2.37 -15.94 -3.99
C ALA A 110 -3.55 -15.83 -3.00
N TRP A 111 -4.36 -16.88 -2.87
CA TRP A 111 -5.55 -16.86 -2.01
C TRP A 111 -5.25 -17.38 -0.60
N LEU A 112 -4.78 -18.62 -0.45
CA LEU A 112 -4.61 -19.23 0.88
C LEU A 112 -3.38 -18.68 1.60
N PHE A 113 -2.20 -18.81 0.98
CA PHE A 113 -0.95 -18.37 1.58
C PHE A 113 -0.91 -16.83 1.70
N GLY A 114 -1.36 -16.12 0.66
CA GLY A 114 -1.51 -14.67 0.69
C GLY A 114 -2.38 -14.19 1.85
N SER A 115 -3.58 -14.75 2.03
CA SER A 115 -4.48 -14.37 3.14
C SER A 115 -3.89 -14.71 4.52
N PHE A 116 -3.15 -15.82 4.65
CA PHE A 116 -2.46 -16.17 5.89
C PHE A 116 -1.36 -15.14 6.25
N ILE A 117 -0.58 -14.72 5.27
CA ILE A 117 0.43 -13.67 5.45
C ILE A 117 -0.22 -12.33 5.77
N GLU A 118 -1.36 -12.00 5.14
CA GLU A 118 -2.10 -10.78 5.47
C GLU A 118 -2.65 -10.81 6.90
N GLY A 119 -3.20 -11.95 7.33
CA GLY A 119 -3.71 -12.13 8.68
C GLY A 119 -2.64 -12.00 9.77
N SER A 120 -1.38 -12.34 9.46
CA SER A 120 -0.25 -12.21 10.39
C SER A 120 0.46 -10.85 10.34
N ALA A 121 0.51 -10.19 9.17
CA ALA A 121 1.24 -8.95 8.96
C ALA A 121 0.37 -7.67 8.93
N GLY A 122 -0.94 -7.81 8.72
CA GLY A 122 -1.94 -6.75 8.80
C GLY A 122 -2.30 -6.06 7.48
N PHE A 123 -1.35 -5.75 6.59
CA PHE A 123 -1.68 -5.08 5.30
C PHE A 123 -0.54 -5.14 4.25
N GLY A 124 -0.89 -5.39 2.98
CA GLY A 124 -0.01 -5.15 1.80
C GLY A 124 1.21 -6.07 1.66
N THR A 125 1.58 -6.81 2.72
CA THR A 125 2.65 -7.80 2.77
C THR A 125 2.47 -9.00 1.82
N PRO A 126 1.24 -9.52 1.57
CA PRO A 126 1.05 -10.65 0.66
C PRO A 126 1.57 -10.39 -0.74
N ALA A 127 1.34 -9.19 -1.29
CA ALA A 127 1.82 -8.83 -2.62
C ALA A 127 3.35 -8.83 -2.68
N ALA A 128 4.03 -8.36 -1.62
CA ALA A 128 5.49 -8.34 -1.57
C ALA A 128 6.12 -9.74 -1.45
N VAL A 129 5.47 -10.67 -0.74
CA VAL A 129 6.02 -12.00 -0.44
C VAL A 129 5.56 -13.08 -1.43
N CYS A 130 4.30 -13.03 -1.89
CA CYS A 130 3.72 -14.06 -2.75
C CYS A 130 4.07 -13.88 -4.22
N VAL A 131 4.26 -12.63 -4.70
CA VAL A 131 4.59 -12.38 -6.11
C VAL A 131 5.90 -13.05 -6.54
N PRO A 132 7.00 -12.99 -5.76
CA PRO A 132 8.23 -13.73 -6.09
C PRO A 132 8.04 -15.24 -6.23
N LEU A 133 7.09 -15.85 -5.50
CA LEU A 133 6.77 -17.28 -5.61
C LEU A 133 6.02 -17.63 -6.90
N LEU A 134 5.32 -16.68 -7.51
CA LEU A 134 4.52 -16.86 -8.72
C LEU A 134 5.29 -16.60 -10.02
N VAL A 135 6.33 -15.76 -9.96
CA VAL A 135 7.08 -15.31 -11.14
C VAL A 135 8.39 -16.11 -11.35
N ALA A 136 8.83 -16.90 -10.36
CA ALA A 136 10.12 -17.61 -10.36
C ALA A 136 10.06 -19.11 -10.72
#